data_AF-A0A2S1T3J7-F1
#
_entry.id   AF-A0A2S1T3J7-F1
#
_cell.length_a   1.000
_cell.length_b   1.000
_cell.length_c   1.000
_cell.angle_alpha   90.00
_cell.angle_beta   90.00
_cell.angle_gamma   90.00
#
_symmetry.space_group_name_H-M   'P 1'
#
loop_
_entity.id
_entity.type
_entity.pdbx_description
1 polymer ?
#
loop_
_entity_poly.entity_id
_entity_poly.type
_entity_poly.pdbx_seq_one_letter_code
_entity_poly.pdbx_strand_id
1 'polypeptide(L)'
;MSFGGSQWPQDPRQPYRSYGEPVSSSTPDWAALADASAARARRRRWLLIGAGGVATAAVAAIVATAVVFTGDAASSGKNAGELPTAPELPGRTAQPEPSFSTVAPPPPPNPRDFVSSAKKDTAPLSADTLFPGGKLTMGDRVYTKGPTARTADCPSATRGSLAAALRAHGCDQVIRATYTRDGVAVTVGVAVFPTEAQARAAVNRSARGIAPLSGSGVAAFCKGGPVCRFVGNSYGRYAYFTATGYISGKSVTAGDTKAFQPGDDLAEFTFRQIVRRGEMQASAAAAAPAG
;
A
#
# COMPACT_ATOMS: atom_id res chain seq x y z
N MET A 1 56.42 -25.05 21.34
CA MET A 1 55.81 -25.82 20.24
C MET A 1 54.44 -25.19 20.02
N SER A 2 54.27 -24.10 19.25
CA SER A 2 54.39 -23.94 17.79
C SER A 2 53.78 -25.12 17.03
N PHE A 3 52.61 -24.90 16.41
CA PHE A 3 52.03 -25.44 15.15
C PHE A 3 50.57 -24.93 15.15
N GLY A 4 49.96 -24.33 14.14
CA GLY A 4 50.31 -24.07 12.75
C GLY A 4 48.98 -23.72 12.05
N GLY A 5 48.83 -22.49 11.57
CA GLY A 5 47.70 -22.10 10.72
C GLY A 5 47.95 -22.49 9.25
N SER A 6 46.86 -22.58 8.47
CA SER A 6 46.87 -22.42 7.00
C SER A 6 45.43 -22.13 6.57
N GLN A 7 45.05 -20.92 6.17
CA GLN A 7 45.35 -20.14 4.96
C GLN A 7 44.22 -20.31 3.90
N TRP A 8 43.36 -19.29 3.80
CA TRP A 8 42.50 -19.09 2.65
C TRP A 8 43.26 -18.23 1.62
N PRO A 9 43.14 -18.48 0.29
CA PRO A 9 43.87 -17.73 -0.71
C PRO A 9 43.39 -16.27 -0.81
N GLN A 10 44.37 -15.35 -0.83
CA GLN A 10 44.22 -13.93 -1.09
C GLN A 10 44.09 -13.70 -2.60
N ASP A 11 43.10 -12.92 -3.01
CA ASP A 11 42.93 -12.46 -4.40
C ASP A 11 43.66 -11.09 -4.56
N PRO A 12 44.64 -10.95 -5.48
CA PRO A 12 45.44 -9.75 -5.60
C PRO A 12 44.87 -8.83 -6.68
N ARG A 13 44.06 -7.83 -6.30
CA ARG A 13 43.78 -6.61 -7.10
C ARG A 13 42.94 -5.59 -6.32
N GLN A 14 43.58 -4.80 -5.48
CA GLN A 14 43.06 -3.52 -4.99
C GLN A 14 44.15 -2.45 -5.20
N PRO A 15 43.97 -1.48 -6.11
CA PRO A 15 44.69 -0.23 -6.02
C PRO A 15 43.91 0.74 -5.13
N TYR A 16 44.62 1.20 -4.11
CA TYR A 16 44.35 2.29 -3.17
C TYR A 16 43.47 3.42 -3.76
N ARG A 17 42.37 3.79 -3.08
CA ARG A 17 41.76 5.12 -3.22
C ARG A 17 41.93 5.92 -1.94
N SER A 18 42.73 6.97 -2.11
CA SER A 18 43.02 8.06 -1.18
C SER A 18 41.74 8.83 -0.80
N TYR A 19 41.64 9.19 0.47
CA TYR A 19 40.71 10.17 1.00
C TYR A 19 41.26 11.59 0.77
N GLY A 20 40.49 12.46 0.11
CA GLY A 20 40.81 13.88 -0.03
C GLY A 20 39.87 14.66 -0.97
N GLU A 21 39.06 15.54 -0.38
CA GLU A 21 38.39 16.76 -0.94
C GLU A 21 37.12 16.60 -1.84
N PRO A 22 36.35 17.70 -2.06
CA PRO A 22 35.34 18.24 -1.16
C PRO A 22 33.91 18.04 -1.69
N VAL A 23 32.95 17.98 -0.78
CA VAL A 23 31.51 17.88 -1.09
C VAL A 23 30.99 19.13 -1.80
N SER A 24 30.88 19.09 -3.13
CA SER A 24 30.02 19.99 -3.88
C SER A 24 28.56 19.65 -3.58
N SER A 25 27.80 20.62 -3.10
CA SER A 25 26.36 20.52 -2.87
C SER A 25 25.62 20.17 -4.15
N SER A 26 25.31 18.89 -4.35
CA SER A 26 24.44 18.39 -5.42
C SER A 26 22.98 18.68 -5.05
N THR A 27 22.58 19.95 -5.09
CA THR A 27 21.17 20.32 -5.04
C THR A 27 20.50 19.76 -6.30
N PRO A 28 19.40 18.99 -6.18
CA PRO A 28 18.66 18.53 -7.35
C PRO A 28 18.28 19.72 -8.23
N ASP A 29 18.46 19.57 -9.55
CA ASP A 29 18.07 20.60 -10.52
C ASP A 29 16.54 20.71 -10.59
N TRP A 30 15.98 21.52 -9.68
CA TRP A 30 14.56 21.80 -9.58
C TRP A 30 14.02 22.51 -10.83
N ALA A 31 14.89 23.23 -11.55
CA ALA A 31 14.51 23.88 -12.80
C ALA A 31 14.23 22.84 -13.89
N ALA A 32 15.07 21.79 -14.00
CA ALA A 32 14.82 20.68 -14.92
C ALA A 32 13.53 19.92 -14.60
N LEU A 33 13.17 19.76 -13.32
CA LEU A 33 11.90 19.14 -12.92
C LEU A 33 10.69 20.04 -13.19
N ALA A 34 10.82 21.36 -12.98
CA ALA A 34 9.77 22.32 -13.31
C ALA A 34 9.52 22.35 -14.83
N ASP A 35 10.55 22.37 -15.66
CA ASP A 35 10.41 22.33 -17.12
C ASP A 35 9.82 21.01 -17.63
N ALA A 36 10.20 19.88 -17.03
CA ALA A 36 9.61 18.58 -17.35
C ALA A 36 8.11 18.49 -17.00
N SER A 37 7.67 19.21 -15.95
CA SER A 37 6.25 19.30 -15.57
C SER A 37 5.47 20.22 -16.51
N ALA A 38 6.05 21.37 -16.90
CA ALA A 38 5.47 22.31 -17.85
C ALA A 38 5.33 21.70 -19.26
N ALA A 39 6.29 20.87 -19.70
CA ALA A 39 6.23 20.16 -20.97
C ALA A 39 5.14 19.05 -21.00
N ARG A 40 4.88 18.37 -19.88
CA ARG A 40 3.79 17.38 -19.77
C ARG A 40 2.41 18.04 -19.73
N ALA A 41 2.27 19.16 -19.03
CA ALA A 41 1.02 19.93 -19.00
C ALA A 41 0.64 20.44 -20.41
N ARG A 42 1.62 20.94 -21.18
CA ARG A 42 1.42 21.33 -22.59
C ARG A 42 0.97 20.15 -23.47
N ARG A 43 1.62 18.98 -23.37
CA ARG A 43 1.21 17.78 -24.14
C ARG A 43 -0.21 17.31 -23.80
N ARG A 44 -0.59 17.33 -22.52
CA ARG A 44 -1.94 16.93 -22.08
C ARG A 44 -3.02 17.89 -22.58
N ARG A 45 -2.72 19.19 -22.64
CA ARG A 45 -3.63 20.21 -23.19
C ARG A 45 -3.86 20.03 -24.70
N TRP A 46 -2.84 19.68 -25.47
CA TRP A 46 -2.98 19.39 -26.91
C TRP A 46 -3.74 18.10 -27.19
N LEU A 47 -3.55 17.05 -26.38
CA LEU A 47 -4.32 15.79 -26.50
C LEU A 47 -5.81 15.96 -26.19
N LEU A 48 -6.18 16.88 -25.29
CA LEU A 48 -7.57 17.21 -25.00
C LEU A 48 -8.23 18.09 -26.09
N ILE A 49 -7.44 18.81 -26.89
CA ILE A 49 -7.95 19.62 -28.01
C ILE A 49 -8.03 18.79 -29.31
N GLY A 50 -7.20 17.75 -29.45
CA GLY A 50 -7.17 16.88 -30.64
C GLY A 50 -8.18 15.71 -30.65
N ALA A 51 -8.80 15.38 -29.52
CA ALA A 51 -9.77 14.29 -29.40
C ALA A 51 -11.19 14.86 -29.23
N GLY A 52 -11.70 15.56 -30.23
CA GLY A 52 -12.97 16.28 -30.10
C GLY A 52 -13.61 16.72 -31.42
N GLY A 53 -13.71 15.82 -32.41
CA GLY A 53 -14.69 15.92 -33.49
C GLY A 53 -15.32 14.54 -33.65
N VAL A 54 -16.63 14.31 -33.67
CA VAL A 54 -17.80 15.12 -34.06
C VAL A 54 -18.99 14.65 -33.21
N ALA A 55 -19.69 15.56 -32.52
CA ALA A 55 -21.10 15.41 -32.17
C ALA A 55 -21.69 16.81 -31.94
N THR A 56 -22.60 17.19 -32.82
CA THR A 56 -23.17 18.54 -32.96
C THR A 56 -24.22 18.88 -31.89
N ALA A 57 -24.12 20.14 -31.44
CA ALA A 57 -25.17 21.11 -31.10
C ALA A 57 -25.74 21.21 -29.66
N ALA A 58 -25.99 22.49 -29.31
CA ALA A 58 -26.72 23.06 -28.16
C ALA A 58 -25.87 23.24 -26.86
N VAL A 59 -25.64 24.42 -26.27
CA VAL A 59 -26.19 25.79 -26.38
C VAL A 59 -25.09 26.78 -25.94
N ALA A 60 -25.08 27.97 -26.54
CA ALA A 60 -24.22 29.10 -26.21
C ALA A 60 -24.65 29.82 -24.92
N ALA A 61 -23.68 30.24 -24.09
CA ALA A 61 -23.76 31.49 -23.33
C ALA A 61 -22.36 31.93 -22.90
N ILE A 62 -22.03 33.15 -23.32
CA ILE A 62 -20.78 33.88 -23.23
C ILE A 62 -20.73 34.62 -21.89
N VAL A 63 -19.60 34.59 -21.16
CA VAL A 63 -18.99 35.80 -20.57
C VAL A 63 -17.46 35.60 -20.54
N ALA A 64 -16.76 36.35 -21.40
CA ALA A 64 -15.33 36.55 -21.32
C ALA A 64 -15.10 38.00 -20.86
N THR A 65 -14.51 38.20 -19.69
CA THR A 65 -13.88 39.47 -19.33
C THR A 65 -12.38 39.34 -19.61
N ALA A 66 -11.99 39.91 -20.74
CA ALA A 66 -10.60 40.19 -21.07
C ALA A 66 -10.17 41.44 -20.29
N VAL A 67 -9.02 41.37 -19.62
CA VAL A 67 -8.20 42.56 -19.37
C VAL A 67 -6.89 42.30 -20.05
N VAL A 68 -6.60 43.13 -21.05
CA VAL A 68 -5.43 43.01 -21.90
C VAL A 68 -4.80 44.40 -22.03
N PHE A 69 -3.48 44.37 -21.93
CA PHE A 69 -2.46 45.36 -22.31
C PHE A 69 -2.36 46.67 -21.53
N THR A 70 -1.16 46.92 -20.98
CA THR A 70 -0.17 47.69 -21.75
C THR A 70 1.22 47.06 -21.57
N GLY A 71 1.83 46.72 -22.71
CA GLY A 71 3.26 46.56 -22.87
C GLY A 71 3.74 47.59 -23.90
N ASP A 72 5.04 47.85 -23.83
CA ASP A 72 5.92 48.43 -24.85
C ASP A 72 5.90 49.96 -25.12
N ALA A 73 7.02 50.62 -24.80
CA ALA A 73 7.76 51.43 -25.75
C ALA A 73 9.20 51.68 -25.28
N ALA A 74 10.13 51.49 -26.20
CA ALA A 74 11.57 51.59 -26.05
C ALA A 74 12.10 53.04 -26.12
N SER A 75 13.34 53.20 -25.65
CA SER A 75 14.36 54.17 -26.09
C SER A 75 14.05 55.67 -25.95
N SER A 76 14.78 56.33 -25.05
CA SER A 76 15.63 57.49 -25.39
C SER A 76 16.42 57.93 -24.15
N GLY A 77 17.75 57.98 -24.28
CA GLY A 77 18.62 58.51 -23.24
C GLY A 77 18.40 60.00 -23.01
N LYS A 78 18.64 60.42 -21.77
CA LYS A 78 19.30 61.67 -21.39
C LYS A 78 19.43 61.72 -19.87
N ASN A 79 20.67 61.78 -19.41
CA ASN A 79 21.01 62.14 -18.05
C ASN A 79 20.55 63.58 -17.79
N ALA A 80 19.95 63.83 -16.61
CA ALA A 80 20.26 64.93 -15.69
C ALA A 80 19.02 65.34 -14.87
N GLY A 81 19.19 65.35 -13.55
CA GLY A 81 18.66 66.40 -12.68
C GLY A 81 17.21 66.28 -12.20
N GLU A 82 17.08 66.19 -10.88
CA GLU A 82 15.91 66.58 -10.06
C GLU A 82 14.58 65.82 -10.22
N LEU A 83 14.35 64.92 -9.26
CA LEU A 83 13.00 64.54 -8.83
C LEU A 83 12.74 65.09 -7.42
N PRO A 84 11.50 65.50 -7.09
CA PRO A 84 11.16 65.95 -5.75
C PRO A 84 11.32 64.80 -4.76
N THR A 85 11.86 65.10 -3.57
CA THR A 85 11.88 64.16 -2.44
C THR A 85 10.46 63.68 -2.16
N ALA A 86 10.25 62.35 -2.20
CA ALA A 86 8.97 61.74 -1.83
C ALA A 86 8.63 62.11 -0.37
N PRO A 87 7.37 62.46 -0.06
CA PRO A 87 6.98 62.73 1.32
C PRO A 87 7.22 61.48 2.17
N GLU A 88 7.87 61.67 3.33
CA GLU A 88 8.10 60.60 4.30
C GLU A 88 6.76 59.96 4.69
N LEU A 89 6.64 58.67 4.41
CA LEU A 89 5.55 57.85 4.94
C LEU A 89 5.66 57.83 6.47
N PRO A 90 4.56 58.03 7.22
CA PRO A 90 4.60 57.97 8.67
C PRO A 90 5.18 56.62 9.11
N GLY A 91 6.15 56.69 10.03
CA GLY A 91 6.96 55.57 10.47
C GLY A 91 6.13 54.31 10.69
N ARG A 92 6.53 53.24 9.99
CA ARG A 92 6.01 51.89 10.14
C ARG A 92 6.05 51.57 11.64
N THR A 93 4.89 51.59 12.29
CA THR A 93 4.77 51.09 13.66
C THR A 93 5.35 49.67 13.63
N ALA A 94 6.32 49.42 14.51
CA ALA A 94 6.93 48.11 14.69
C ALA A 94 5.85 47.17 15.24
N GLN A 95 4.96 46.69 14.36
CA GLN A 95 4.04 45.64 14.69
C GLN A 95 4.89 44.38 14.86
N PRO A 96 4.83 43.70 16.02
CA PRO A 96 5.65 42.54 16.28
C PRO A 96 5.46 41.52 15.16
N GLU A 97 6.59 41.04 14.64
CA GLU A 97 6.62 40.03 13.59
C GLU A 97 5.85 38.79 14.09
N PRO A 98 4.92 38.21 13.30
CA PRO A 98 4.18 37.04 13.74
C PRO A 98 5.16 35.89 14.00
N SER A 99 5.32 35.55 15.27
CA SER A 99 6.13 34.41 15.71
C SER A 99 5.38 33.12 15.42
N PHE A 100 5.88 32.31 14.49
CA PHE A 100 5.44 30.93 14.32
C PHE A 100 6.15 30.05 15.37
N SER A 101 5.38 29.45 16.28
CA SER A 101 5.88 28.38 17.13
C SER A 101 6.49 27.28 16.26
N THR A 102 7.81 27.11 16.29
CA THR A 102 8.51 25.95 15.70
C THR A 102 8.35 24.76 16.63
N VAL A 103 7.12 24.34 16.86
CA VAL A 103 6.87 23.01 17.45
C VAL A 103 6.79 22.06 16.27
N ALA A 104 7.82 21.24 16.11
CA ALA A 104 7.80 20.19 15.10
C ALA A 104 6.59 19.27 15.40
N PRO A 105 5.76 18.96 14.39
CA PRO A 105 4.65 18.04 14.59
C PRO A 105 5.18 16.69 15.09
N PRO A 106 4.43 15.99 15.96
CA PRO A 106 4.85 14.68 16.44
C PRO A 106 5.11 13.73 15.26
N PRO A 107 6.05 12.79 15.39
CA PRO A 107 6.33 11.83 14.34
C PRO A 107 5.05 11.05 13.98
N PRO A 108 4.86 10.73 12.70
CA PRO A 108 3.65 10.05 12.27
C PRO A 108 3.53 8.69 12.98
N PRO A 109 2.32 8.31 13.43
CA PRO A 109 2.09 7.04 14.10
C PRO A 109 2.47 5.84 13.21
N ASN A 110 3.03 4.78 13.80
CA ASN A 110 3.38 3.57 13.06
C ASN A 110 2.11 2.76 12.68
N PRO A 111 1.84 2.53 11.38
CA PRO A 111 0.67 1.76 10.93
C PRO A 111 0.50 0.37 11.56
N ARG A 112 1.61 -0.33 11.83
CA ARG A 112 1.56 -1.68 12.41
C ARG A 112 0.94 -1.68 13.80
N ASP A 113 1.19 -0.64 14.60
CA ASP A 113 0.66 -0.55 15.96
C ASP A 113 -0.87 -0.57 16.00
N PHE A 114 -1.51 -0.03 14.96
CA PHE A 114 -2.98 0.01 14.83
C PHE A 114 -3.59 -1.32 14.44
N VAL A 115 -2.79 -2.32 14.09
CA VAL A 115 -3.25 -3.70 13.82
C VAL A 115 -2.61 -4.72 14.75
N SER A 116 -1.75 -4.32 15.70
CA SER A 116 -1.07 -5.28 16.59
C SER A 116 -1.92 -5.72 17.80
N SER A 117 -3.03 -5.06 18.12
CA SER A 117 -3.90 -5.49 19.24
C SER A 117 -5.37 -5.10 19.09
N ALA A 118 -6.25 -5.95 19.65
CA ALA A 118 -7.29 -5.55 20.59
C ALA A 118 -7.76 -4.10 20.52
N LYS A 119 -7.01 -3.34 21.31
CA LYS A 119 -7.36 -2.03 21.82
C LYS A 119 -7.11 -0.92 20.80
N LYS A 120 -6.15 -1.14 19.89
CA LYS A 120 -5.75 -0.16 18.88
C LYS A 120 -6.44 -0.38 17.55
N ASP A 121 -6.87 -1.60 17.29
CA ASP A 121 -7.50 -2.00 16.04
C ASP A 121 -9.02 -1.90 16.13
N THR A 122 -9.54 -0.69 15.95
CA THR A 122 -10.93 -0.32 16.23
C THR A 122 -11.79 -0.14 14.98
N ALA A 123 -11.19 -0.11 13.79
CA ALA A 123 -11.95 0.00 12.54
C ALA A 123 -12.96 -1.16 12.37
N PRO A 124 -14.09 -0.98 11.65
CA PRO A 124 -15.01 -2.08 11.38
C PRO A 124 -14.31 -3.24 10.64
N LEU A 125 -14.56 -4.48 11.07
CA LEU A 125 -13.96 -5.68 10.50
C LEU A 125 -15.03 -6.66 10.02
N SER A 126 -15.06 -6.92 8.72
CA SER A 126 -16.01 -7.82 8.07
C SER A 126 -15.38 -8.46 6.83
N ALA A 127 -16.11 -9.38 6.19
CA ALA A 127 -15.70 -9.93 4.91
C ALA A 127 -15.60 -8.84 3.83
N ASP A 128 -16.49 -7.85 3.82
CA ASP A 128 -16.46 -6.78 2.82
C ASP A 128 -15.31 -5.80 3.03
N THR A 129 -14.88 -5.57 4.28
CA THR A 129 -13.73 -4.70 4.55
C THR A 129 -12.39 -5.39 4.25
N LEU A 130 -12.29 -6.71 4.45
CA LEU A 130 -11.09 -7.50 4.11
C LEU A 130 -11.03 -7.94 2.64
N PHE A 131 -12.18 -8.22 2.03
CA PHE A 131 -12.32 -8.81 0.70
C PHE A 131 -13.34 -8.01 -0.14
N PRO A 132 -13.05 -6.73 -0.44
CA PRO A 132 -13.98 -5.84 -1.12
C PRO A 132 -14.22 -6.23 -2.59
N GLY A 133 -15.39 -5.86 -3.11
CA GLY A 133 -15.76 -6.05 -4.51
C GLY A 133 -16.08 -7.51 -4.90
N GLY A 134 -16.47 -7.74 -6.14
CA GLY A 134 -16.77 -9.09 -6.67
C GLY A 134 -15.58 -9.77 -7.39
N LYS A 135 -14.47 -9.04 -7.56
CA LYS A 135 -13.27 -9.50 -8.25
C LYS A 135 -12.04 -8.99 -7.51
N LEU A 136 -10.96 -9.75 -7.60
CA LEU A 136 -9.65 -9.40 -7.10
C LEU A 136 -8.67 -9.41 -8.26
N THR A 137 -7.86 -8.37 -8.38
CA THR A 137 -6.89 -8.22 -9.48
C THR A 137 -5.48 -8.14 -8.91
N MET A 138 -4.59 -9.00 -9.40
CA MET A 138 -3.17 -9.02 -9.08
C MET A 138 -2.38 -8.92 -10.39
N GLY A 139 -1.98 -7.69 -10.74
CA GLY A 139 -1.43 -7.41 -12.06
C GLY A 139 -2.47 -7.64 -13.15
N ASP A 140 -2.18 -8.52 -14.09
CA ASP A 140 -3.06 -8.97 -15.19
C ASP A 140 -4.01 -10.11 -14.79
N ARG A 141 -3.87 -10.65 -13.57
CA ARG A 141 -4.62 -11.83 -13.13
C ARG A 141 -5.86 -11.41 -12.37
N VAL A 142 -7.01 -11.76 -12.93
CA VAL A 142 -8.32 -11.46 -12.34
C VAL A 142 -8.92 -12.72 -11.76
N TYR A 143 -9.27 -12.66 -10.47
CA TYR A 143 -9.92 -13.72 -9.72
C TYR A 143 -11.37 -13.33 -9.44
N THR A 144 -12.28 -14.28 -9.64
CA THR A 144 -13.69 -14.08 -9.31
C THR A 144 -13.92 -14.43 -7.85
N LYS A 145 -14.48 -13.49 -7.07
CA LYS A 145 -14.87 -13.75 -5.68
C LYS A 145 -16.11 -14.65 -5.68
N GLY A 146 -16.01 -15.75 -4.94
CA GLY A 146 -17.12 -16.64 -4.62
C GLY A 146 -17.66 -16.33 -3.21
N PRO A 147 -17.90 -17.37 -2.40
CA PRO A 147 -18.56 -17.21 -1.10
C PRO A 147 -17.63 -16.52 -0.10
N THR A 148 -18.25 -15.79 0.83
CA THR A 148 -17.61 -15.27 2.03
C THR A 148 -18.29 -15.82 3.28
N ALA A 149 -17.56 -15.98 4.36
CA ALA A 149 -18.12 -16.42 5.64
C ALA A 149 -17.39 -15.76 6.81
N ARG A 150 -18.10 -15.60 7.92
CA ARG A 150 -17.56 -15.14 9.20
C ARG A 150 -18.09 -16.04 10.31
N THR A 151 -17.24 -16.43 11.24
CA THR A 151 -17.64 -17.22 12.42
C THR A 151 -16.80 -16.82 13.64
N ALA A 152 -17.43 -16.82 14.82
CA ALA A 152 -16.74 -16.72 16.11
C ALA A 152 -16.24 -18.09 16.60
N ASP A 153 -16.84 -19.19 16.11
CA ASP A 153 -16.32 -20.54 16.36
C ASP A 153 -15.13 -20.81 15.44
N CYS A 154 -13.96 -20.24 15.76
CA CYS A 154 -12.76 -20.34 14.94
C CYS A 154 -12.38 -21.78 14.53
N PRO A 155 -12.43 -22.78 15.42
CA PRO A 155 -12.19 -24.18 15.06
C PRO A 155 -13.04 -24.70 13.89
N SER A 156 -14.31 -24.31 13.78
CA SER A 156 -15.20 -24.73 12.67
C SER A 156 -14.72 -24.31 11.28
N ALA A 157 -13.89 -23.27 11.20
CA ALA A 157 -13.32 -22.76 9.95
C ALA A 157 -12.01 -23.47 9.56
N THR A 158 -11.63 -24.55 10.23
CA THR A 158 -10.30 -25.16 10.10
C THR A 158 -10.36 -26.69 9.97
N ARG A 159 -9.20 -27.30 9.79
CA ARG A 159 -8.95 -28.74 9.70
C ARG A 159 -7.62 -29.06 10.36
N GLY A 160 -7.48 -30.32 10.78
CA GLY A 160 -6.27 -30.81 11.42
C GLY A 160 -5.90 -30.01 12.67
N SER A 161 -4.61 -29.83 12.90
CA SER A 161 -4.07 -29.18 14.11
C SER A 161 -4.34 -27.68 14.20
N LEU A 162 -4.76 -27.01 13.11
CA LEU A 162 -5.09 -25.58 13.15
C LEU A 162 -6.26 -25.28 14.08
N ALA A 163 -7.23 -26.20 14.20
CA ALA A 163 -8.37 -26.04 15.12
C ALA A 163 -7.90 -25.87 16.58
N ALA A 164 -6.95 -26.69 17.01
CA ALA A 164 -6.37 -26.62 18.35
C ALA A 164 -5.54 -25.35 18.53
N ALA A 165 -4.71 -24.99 17.54
CA ALA A 165 -3.88 -23.79 17.60
C ALA A 165 -4.71 -22.50 17.72
N LEU A 166 -5.77 -22.34 16.91
CA LEU A 166 -6.64 -21.15 16.99
C LEU A 166 -7.30 -21.05 18.37
N ARG A 167 -7.79 -22.16 18.92
CA ARG A 167 -8.41 -22.19 20.25
C ARG A 167 -7.42 -21.85 21.36
N ALA A 168 -6.23 -22.46 21.33
CA ALA A 168 -5.20 -22.30 22.36
C ALA A 168 -4.69 -20.85 22.47
N HIS A 169 -4.70 -20.12 21.36
CA HIS A 169 -4.20 -18.74 21.31
C HIS A 169 -5.30 -17.68 21.36
N GLY A 170 -6.55 -18.09 21.61
CA GLY A 170 -7.67 -17.17 21.83
C GLY A 170 -8.15 -16.48 20.56
N CYS A 171 -8.32 -17.22 19.46
CA CYS A 171 -8.93 -16.67 18.26
C CYS A 171 -10.35 -16.14 18.56
N ASP A 172 -10.61 -14.89 18.18
CA ASP A 172 -11.89 -14.19 18.37
C ASP A 172 -12.89 -14.55 17.26
N GLN A 173 -12.39 -14.64 16.02
CA GLN A 173 -13.19 -14.91 14.84
C GLN A 173 -12.31 -15.32 13.65
N VAL A 174 -12.92 -16.04 12.70
CA VAL A 174 -12.33 -16.31 11.39
C VAL A 174 -13.23 -15.75 10.29
N ILE A 175 -12.63 -14.97 9.39
CA ILE A 175 -13.29 -14.41 8.20
C ILE A 175 -12.66 -15.06 6.96
N ARG A 176 -13.49 -15.64 6.09
CA ARG A 176 -13.06 -16.36 4.89
C ARG A 176 -13.67 -15.77 3.62
N ALA A 177 -12.92 -15.87 2.54
CA ALA A 177 -13.40 -15.67 1.17
C ALA A 177 -12.78 -16.72 0.27
N THR A 178 -13.51 -17.17 -0.74
CA THR A 178 -12.96 -18.03 -1.79
C THR A 178 -12.93 -17.31 -3.11
N TYR A 179 -11.84 -17.49 -3.85
CA TYR A 179 -11.62 -16.93 -5.17
C TYR A 179 -11.34 -18.05 -6.17
N THR A 180 -11.72 -17.84 -7.42
CA THR A 180 -11.47 -18.79 -8.51
C THR A 180 -10.84 -18.12 -9.71
N ARG A 181 -9.96 -18.87 -10.39
CA ARG A 181 -9.35 -18.50 -11.67
C ARG A 181 -8.83 -19.76 -12.36
N ASP A 182 -9.09 -19.90 -13.65
CA ASP A 182 -8.49 -20.94 -14.51
C ASP A 182 -8.57 -22.38 -13.93
N GLY A 183 -9.69 -22.74 -13.32
CA GLY A 183 -9.92 -24.06 -12.72
C GLY A 183 -9.29 -24.29 -11.34
N VAL A 184 -8.64 -23.27 -10.77
CA VAL A 184 -8.10 -23.27 -9.41
C VAL A 184 -9.03 -22.50 -8.48
N ALA A 185 -9.28 -23.04 -7.28
CA ALA A 185 -9.96 -22.37 -6.19
C ALA A 185 -8.99 -22.13 -5.02
N VAL A 186 -9.09 -20.94 -4.44
CA VAL A 186 -8.31 -20.53 -3.27
C VAL A 186 -9.26 -19.99 -2.21
N THR A 187 -9.36 -20.67 -1.08
CA THR A 187 -9.98 -20.10 0.11
C THR A 187 -8.90 -19.43 0.93
N VAL A 188 -9.06 -18.13 1.16
CA VAL A 188 -8.28 -17.38 2.14
C VAL A 188 -9.08 -17.22 3.41
N GLY A 189 -8.44 -17.43 4.55
CA GLY A 189 -9.03 -17.23 5.88
C GLY A 189 -8.13 -16.38 6.75
N VAL A 190 -8.72 -15.37 7.38
CA VAL A 190 -8.09 -14.47 8.34
C VAL A 190 -8.65 -14.79 9.72
N ALA A 191 -7.79 -15.31 10.59
CA ALA A 191 -8.07 -15.50 12.02
C ALA A 191 -7.60 -14.26 12.79
N VAL A 192 -8.48 -13.76 13.66
CA VAL A 192 -8.26 -12.54 14.45
C VAL A 192 -8.00 -12.93 15.89
N PHE A 193 -6.98 -12.36 16.50
CA PHE A 193 -6.55 -12.65 17.88
C PHE A 193 -6.53 -11.39 18.72
N PRO A 194 -6.45 -11.46 20.06
CA PRO A 194 -6.32 -10.27 20.88
C PRO A 194 -5.00 -9.50 20.64
N THR A 195 -3.91 -10.22 20.35
CA THR A 195 -2.57 -9.63 20.16
C THR A 195 -1.80 -10.27 19.02
N GLU A 196 -0.80 -9.54 18.53
CA GLU A 196 0.15 -10.05 17.54
C GLU A 196 0.94 -11.28 18.02
N ALA A 197 1.28 -11.36 19.31
CA ALA A 197 1.98 -12.52 19.86
C ALA A 197 1.16 -13.80 19.72
N GLN A 198 -0.15 -13.73 19.99
CA GLN A 198 -1.08 -14.85 19.84
C GLN A 198 -1.26 -15.24 18.38
N ALA A 199 -1.40 -14.26 17.48
CA ALA A 199 -1.50 -14.53 16.05
C ALA A 199 -0.26 -15.23 15.50
N ARG A 200 0.94 -14.77 15.88
CA ARG A 200 2.21 -15.42 15.51
C ARG A 200 2.31 -16.85 16.06
N ALA A 201 1.91 -17.07 17.32
CA ALA A 201 1.97 -18.40 17.93
C ALA A 201 1.04 -19.42 17.24
N ALA A 202 -0.09 -18.97 16.70
CA ALA A 202 -1.02 -19.82 15.96
C ALA A 202 -0.52 -20.26 14.58
N VAL A 203 0.51 -19.60 14.01
CA VAL A 203 1.07 -19.93 12.70
C VAL A 203 2.35 -20.75 12.86
N ASN A 204 2.27 -22.04 12.53
CA ASN A 204 3.45 -22.89 12.37
C ASN A 204 3.33 -23.79 11.12
N ARG A 205 4.33 -24.63 10.83
CA ARG A 205 4.33 -25.49 9.63
C ARG A 205 3.21 -26.54 9.66
N SER A 206 2.84 -27.01 10.85
CA SER A 206 1.90 -28.12 11.05
C SER A 206 0.44 -27.66 11.10
N ALA A 207 0.17 -26.43 11.54
CA ALA A 207 -1.16 -25.86 11.74
C ALA A 207 -1.53 -24.85 10.64
N ARG A 208 -1.79 -25.31 9.42
CA ARG A 208 -2.15 -24.44 8.27
C ARG A 208 -3.48 -24.78 7.59
N GLY A 209 -4.19 -25.78 8.11
CA GLY A 209 -5.39 -26.35 7.50
C GLY A 209 -6.61 -25.44 7.58
N ILE A 210 -6.64 -24.29 6.92
CA ILE A 210 -7.88 -23.52 6.78
C ILE A 210 -8.90 -24.32 5.97
N ALA A 211 -10.15 -24.38 6.43
CA ALA A 211 -11.18 -25.09 5.71
C ALA A 211 -11.57 -24.30 4.44
N PRO A 212 -11.54 -24.93 3.25
CA PRO A 212 -12.18 -24.46 2.03
C PRO A 212 -13.62 -24.05 2.26
N LEU A 213 -14.05 -23.05 1.51
CA LEU A 213 -15.42 -22.54 1.50
C LEU A 213 -15.97 -22.64 0.07
N SER A 214 -16.99 -23.47 -0.11
CA SER A 214 -17.69 -23.69 -1.39
C SER A 214 -19.06 -22.99 -1.41
N GLY A 215 -19.70 -22.93 -2.58
CA GLY A 215 -20.94 -22.18 -2.80
C GLY A 215 -20.70 -20.99 -3.72
N SER A 216 -21.73 -20.18 -4.00
CA SER A 216 -21.64 -18.98 -4.87
C SER A 216 -20.82 -19.18 -6.16
N GLY A 217 -21.10 -20.27 -6.89
CA GLY A 217 -20.39 -20.61 -8.13
C GLY A 217 -19.06 -21.36 -7.96
N VAL A 218 -18.62 -21.61 -6.73
CA VAL A 218 -17.40 -22.38 -6.44
C VAL A 218 -17.76 -23.79 -5.98
N ALA A 219 -17.39 -24.79 -6.77
CA ALA A 219 -17.58 -26.19 -6.38
C ALA A 219 -16.68 -26.58 -5.21
N ALA A 220 -17.06 -27.65 -4.52
CA ALA A 220 -16.28 -28.15 -3.41
C ALA A 220 -14.89 -28.63 -3.85
N PHE A 221 -13.86 -28.26 -3.09
CA PHE A 221 -12.47 -28.64 -3.34
C PHE A 221 -11.76 -29.03 -2.03
N CYS A 222 -10.63 -29.73 -2.13
CA CYS A 222 -9.87 -30.26 -0.99
C CYS A 222 -10.70 -31.11 -0.01
N LYS A 223 -11.52 -32.05 -0.51
CA LYS A 223 -12.41 -32.92 0.30
C LYS A 223 -11.80 -34.29 0.67
N GLY A 224 -10.50 -34.35 0.97
CA GLY A 224 -9.88 -35.55 1.56
C GLY A 224 -9.46 -36.65 0.57
N GLY A 225 -9.37 -36.35 -0.73
CA GLY A 225 -8.67 -37.19 -1.71
C GLY A 225 -7.52 -36.41 -2.37
N PRO A 226 -7.82 -35.32 -3.09
CA PRO A 226 -6.79 -34.53 -3.75
C PRO A 226 -5.93 -33.78 -2.74
N VAL A 227 -4.62 -33.81 -2.95
CA VAL A 227 -3.66 -33.03 -2.16
C VAL A 227 -3.87 -31.55 -2.47
N CYS A 228 -4.04 -30.73 -1.43
CA CYS A 228 -4.14 -29.29 -1.53
C CYS A 228 -2.94 -28.60 -0.91
N ARG A 229 -2.62 -27.41 -1.40
CA ARG A 229 -1.56 -26.58 -0.84
C ARG A 229 -2.12 -25.67 0.24
N PHE A 230 -1.51 -25.75 1.42
CA PHE A 230 -1.84 -24.90 2.56
C PHE A 230 -0.65 -24.01 2.92
N VAL A 231 -0.90 -22.70 3.03
CA VAL A 231 0.08 -21.71 3.49
C VAL A 231 -0.53 -20.93 4.64
N GLY A 232 0.33 -20.52 5.59
CA GLY A 232 -0.04 -19.67 6.72
C GLY A 232 1.06 -18.68 7.03
N ASN A 233 0.68 -17.46 7.34
CA ASN A 233 1.55 -16.38 7.80
C ASN A 233 0.77 -15.44 8.73
N SER A 234 1.43 -14.49 9.38
CA SER A 234 0.80 -13.55 10.33
C SER A 234 1.34 -12.14 10.18
N TYR A 235 0.50 -11.15 10.45
CA TYR A 235 0.90 -9.74 10.54
C TYR A 235 -0.02 -9.00 11.53
N GLY A 236 0.57 -8.31 12.50
CA GLY A 236 -0.22 -7.77 13.62
C GLY A 236 -1.03 -8.87 14.32
N ARG A 237 -2.20 -8.53 14.83
CA ARG A 237 -3.14 -9.46 15.50
C ARG A 237 -3.83 -10.46 14.58
N TYR A 238 -3.37 -10.60 13.34
CA TYR A 238 -3.98 -11.42 12.30
C TYR A 238 -3.07 -12.57 11.90
N ALA A 239 -3.62 -13.78 11.86
CA ALA A 239 -3.05 -14.90 11.13
C ALA A 239 -3.88 -15.13 9.88
N TYR A 240 -3.24 -15.28 8.72
CA TYR A 240 -3.92 -15.53 7.46
C TYR A 240 -3.40 -16.80 6.80
N PHE A 241 -4.32 -17.53 6.19
CA PHE A 241 -4.09 -18.86 5.65
C PHE A 241 -4.74 -18.99 4.29
N THR A 242 -4.14 -19.79 3.41
CA THR A 242 -4.73 -20.12 2.11
C THR A 242 -4.83 -21.63 1.95
N ALA A 243 -5.99 -22.11 1.52
CA ALA A 243 -6.18 -23.46 1.00
C ALA A 243 -6.36 -23.38 -0.51
N THR A 244 -5.43 -23.95 -1.28
CA THR A 244 -5.44 -23.92 -2.74
C THR A 244 -5.60 -25.32 -3.30
N GLY A 245 -6.52 -25.49 -4.25
CA GLY A 245 -6.73 -26.75 -4.95
C GLY A 245 -7.42 -26.58 -6.30
N TYR A 246 -7.35 -27.62 -7.12
CA TYR A 246 -8.09 -27.66 -8.37
C TYR A 246 -9.56 -28.00 -8.12
N ILE A 247 -10.44 -27.29 -8.82
CA ILE A 247 -11.88 -27.55 -8.80
C ILE A 247 -12.21 -28.89 -9.49
N SER A 248 -11.35 -29.32 -10.42
CA SER A 248 -11.45 -30.63 -11.07
C SER A 248 -11.19 -31.83 -10.15
N GLY A 249 -10.71 -31.60 -8.92
CA GLY A 249 -10.30 -32.68 -8.02
C GLY A 249 -8.92 -33.26 -8.34
N LYS A 250 -8.13 -32.62 -9.21
CA LYS A 250 -6.71 -32.97 -9.36
C LYS A 250 -5.92 -32.58 -8.12
N SER A 251 -4.97 -33.43 -7.69
CA SER A 251 -3.99 -33.08 -6.65
C SER A 251 -3.03 -31.98 -7.09
N VAL A 252 -2.76 -31.05 -6.20
CA VAL A 252 -1.65 -30.09 -6.32
C VAL A 252 -0.36 -30.84 -6.04
N THR A 253 0.61 -30.76 -6.95
CA THR A 253 1.90 -31.44 -6.86
C THR A 253 3.04 -30.47 -6.53
N ALA A 254 4.22 -31.01 -6.18
CA ALA A 254 5.42 -30.20 -6.06
C ALA A 254 5.72 -29.48 -7.39
N GLY A 255 6.07 -28.19 -7.31
CA GLY A 255 6.36 -27.37 -8.49
C GLY A 255 5.14 -26.97 -9.33
N ASP A 256 3.91 -27.21 -8.86
CA ASP A 256 2.70 -26.84 -9.59
C ASP A 256 2.45 -25.32 -9.55
N THR A 257 3.15 -24.59 -10.41
CA THR A 257 3.07 -23.13 -10.49
C THR A 257 1.66 -22.63 -10.78
N LYS A 258 0.85 -23.39 -11.54
CA LYS A 258 -0.54 -23.03 -11.83
C LYS A 258 -1.42 -23.01 -10.58
N ALA A 259 -1.16 -23.88 -9.61
CA ALA A 259 -1.83 -23.87 -8.32
C ALA A 259 -1.13 -22.95 -7.29
N PHE A 260 0.19 -22.82 -7.34
CA PHE A 260 0.94 -22.04 -6.35
C PHE A 260 0.67 -20.55 -6.50
N GLN A 261 0.70 -20.08 -7.75
CA GLN A 261 0.59 -18.66 -8.09
C GLN A 261 -0.73 -18.05 -7.58
N PRO A 262 -1.93 -18.64 -7.79
CA PRO A 262 -3.16 -18.18 -7.16
C PRO A 262 -3.08 -18.12 -5.63
N GLY A 263 -2.55 -19.16 -5.00
CA GLY A 263 -2.42 -19.19 -3.54
C GLY A 263 -1.53 -18.06 -3.01
N ASP A 264 -0.41 -17.79 -3.67
CA ASP A 264 0.55 -16.76 -3.27
C ASP A 264 -0.01 -15.35 -3.53
N ASP A 265 -0.70 -15.14 -4.64
CA ASP A 265 -1.42 -13.89 -4.94
C ASP A 265 -2.44 -13.55 -3.85
N LEU A 266 -3.28 -14.52 -3.44
CA LEU A 266 -4.29 -14.28 -2.40
C LEU A 266 -3.69 -14.09 -1.00
N ALA A 267 -2.56 -14.75 -0.71
CA ALA A 267 -1.81 -14.51 0.51
C ALA A 267 -1.25 -13.08 0.54
N GLU A 268 -0.62 -12.64 -0.56
CA GLU A 268 -0.07 -11.29 -0.69
C GLU A 268 -1.17 -10.21 -0.64
N PHE A 269 -2.27 -10.41 -1.38
CA PHE A 269 -3.42 -9.52 -1.32
C PHE A 269 -3.90 -9.34 0.13
N THR A 270 -4.06 -10.43 0.86
CA THR A 270 -4.58 -10.40 2.23
C THR A 270 -3.62 -9.69 3.17
N PHE A 271 -2.31 -9.93 3.03
CA PHE A 271 -1.30 -9.18 3.74
C PHE A 271 -1.42 -7.67 3.47
N ARG A 272 -1.52 -7.26 2.20
CA ARG A 272 -1.68 -5.85 1.81
C ARG A 272 -2.96 -5.23 2.37
N GLN A 273 -4.06 -5.97 2.45
CA GLN A 273 -5.30 -5.47 3.08
C GLN A 273 -5.13 -5.21 4.59
N ILE A 274 -4.43 -6.10 5.30
CA ILE A 274 -4.16 -5.90 6.72
C ILE A 274 -3.21 -4.71 6.94
N VAL A 275 -2.18 -4.56 6.09
CA VAL A 275 -1.29 -3.39 6.13
C VAL A 275 -2.07 -2.10 5.90
N ARG A 276 -2.87 -2.05 4.83
CA ARG A 276 -3.71 -0.90 4.49
C ARG A 276 -4.65 -0.53 5.63
N ARG A 277 -5.22 -1.50 6.34
CA ARG A 277 -6.04 -1.25 7.53
C ARG A 277 -5.27 -0.52 8.62
N GLY A 278 -4.02 -0.90 8.88
CA GLY A 278 -3.15 -0.19 9.82
C GLY A 278 -2.84 1.24 9.36
N GLU A 279 -2.55 1.43 8.07
CA GLU A 279 -2.27 2.74 7.47
C GLU A 279 -3.46 3.68 7.57
N MET A 280 -4.67 3.19 7.29
CA MET A 280 -5.90 3.97 7.38
C MET A 280 -6.17 4.45 8.81
N GLN A 281 -5.96 3.59 9.80
CA GLN A 281 -6.16 3.95 11.21
C GLN A 281 -5.07 4.91 11.71
N ALA A 282 -3.80 4.69 11.33
CA ALA A 282 -2.72 5.61 11.66
C ALA A 282 -2.94 6.99 11.03
N SER A 283 -3.38 7.05 9.77
CA SER A 283 -3.71 8.30 9.08
C SER A 283 -4.87 9.03 9.76
N ALA A 284 -5.92 8.31 10.17
CA ALA A 284 -7.03 8.88 10.91
C ALA A 284 -6.60 9.43 12.28
N ALA A 285 -5.71 8.74 12.99
CA ALA A 285 -5.16 9.19 14.26
C ALA A 285 -4.28 10.45 14.10
N ALA A 286 -3.50 10.54 13.02
CA ALA A 286 -2.67 11.71 12.73
C ALA A 286 -3.49 12.96 12.35
N ALA A 287 -4.69 12.77 11.80
CA ALA A 287 -5.60 13.85 11.42
C ALA A 287 -6.53 14.31 12.56
N ALA A 288 -6.54 13.61 13.70
CA ALA A 288 -7.35 13.99 14.85
C ALA A 288 -6.79 15.28 15.49
N PRO A 289 -7.63 16.27 15.83
CA PRO A 289 -7.19 17.45 16.58
C PRO A 289 -6.50 17.02 17.88
N ALA A 290 -5.42 17.70 18.25
CA ALA A 290 -4.87 17.58 19.61
C ALA A 290 -5.98 17.98 20.59
N GLY A 291 -6.45 17.02 21.38
CA GLY A 291 -7.46 17.22 22.41
C GLY A 291 -6.96 18.04 23.59
#